data_AF-A0A2P8HFX1-F1
#
_entry.id   AF-A0A2P8HFX1-F1
#
_cell.length_a   1.000
_cell.length_b   1.000
_cell.length_c   1.000
_cell.angle_alpha   90.00
_cell.angle_beta   90.00
_cell.angle_gamma   90.00
#
_symmetry.space_group_name_H-M   'P 1'
#
loop_
_entity.id
_entity.type
_entity.pdbx_description
1 polymer ?
#
loop_
_entity_poly.entity_id
_entity_poly.type
_entity_poly.pdbx_seq_one_letter_code
_entity_poly.pdbx_strand_id
1 'polypeptide(L)'
;MYQSLNQWKSHVSPAITSKQDELKQYGYQVSRDDVWALAVKKAAAPSAEVAIHEAVRLVMAVKPHDYMNSETKAALKASVQMERSHGDGGIESLFQEVMTHSTEN
;
A
#
# COMPACT_ATOMS: atom_id res chain seq x y z
N MET A 1 -24.35 -15.19 -7.84
CA MET A 1 -23.58 -14.73 -9.01
C MET A 1 -22.11 -14.72 -8.62
N TYR A 2 -21.26 -15.38 -9.42
CA TYR A 2 -19.81 -15.40 -9.26
C TYR A 2 -19.19 -14.54 -10.35
N GLN A 3 -18.18 -13.75 -10.00
CA GLN A 3 -17.45 -12.89 -10.93
C GLN A 3 -16.00 -12.73 -10.44
N SER A 4 -15.12 -12.25 -11.31
CA SER A 4 -13.77 -11.87 -10.90
C SER A 4 -13.79 -10.71 -9.90
N LEU A 5 -12.78 -10.62 -9.03
CA LEU A 5 -12.67 -9.52 -8.06
C LEU A 5 -12.70 -8.14 -8.74
N ASN A 6 -12.06 -7.99 -9.89
CA ASN A 6 -12.04 -6.72 -10.61
C ASN A 6 -13.43 -6.26 -11.04
N GLN A 7 -14.30 -7.18 -11.46
CA GLN A 7 -15.69 -6.84 -11.80
C GLN A 7 -16.50 -6.46 -10.56
N TRP A 8 -16.18 -7.02 -9.39
CA TRP A 8 -16.84 -6.66 -8.14
C TRP A 8 -16.45 -5.29 -7.59
N LYS A 9 -15.30 -4.71 -7.98
CA LYS A 9 -14.78 -3.45 -7.42
C LYS A 9 -15.83 -2.33 -7.38
N SER A 10 -16.60 -2.17 -8.45
CA SER A 10 -17.66 -1.15 -8.55
C SER A 10 -18.82 -1.43 -7.58
N HIS A 11 -19.23 -2.68 -7.45
CA HIS A 11 -20.32 -3.10 -6.57
C HIS A 11 -19.95 -3.03 -5.08
N VAL A 12 -18.69 -3.31 -4.73
CA VAL A 12 -18.21 -3.24 -3.33
C VAL A 12 -17.65 -1.86 -2.97
N SER A 13 -17.82 -0.86 -3.84
CA SER A 13 -17.48 0.55 -3.61
C SER A 13 -17.94 1.09 -2.25
N PRO A 14 -19.15 0.78 -1.75
CA PRO A 14 -19.57 1.22 -0.41
C PRO A 14 -18.70 0.63 0.71
N ALA A 15 -18.35 -0.65 0.64
CA ALA A 15 -17.47 -1.29 1.62
C ALA A 15 -16.05 -0.71 1.57
N ILE A 16 -15.54 -0.44 0.35
CA ILE A 16 -14.22 0.20 0.16
C ILE A 16 -14.21 1.57 0.84
N THR A 17 -15.26 2.36 0.62
CA THR A 17 -15.38 3.71 1.19
C THR A 17 -15.48 3.64 2.72
N SER A 18 -16.33 2.76 3.25
CA SER A 18 -16.46 2.55 4.70
C SER A 18 -15.13 2.14 5.35
N LYS A 19 -14.37 1.25 4.73
CA LYS A 19 -13.06 0.84 5.24
C LYS A 19 -12.01 1.95 5.12
N GLN A 20 -12.05 2.74 4.05
CA GLN A 20 -11.18 3.92 3.91
C GLN A 20 -11.41 4.92 5.05
N ASP A 21 -12.68 5.21 5.34
CA ASP A 21 -13.03 6.18 6.39
C ASP A 21 -12.63 5.66 7.79
N GLU A 22 -12.79 4.37 8.06
CA GLU A 22 -12.28 3.72 9.28
C GLU A 22 -10.76 3.89 9.42
N LEU A 23 -9.99 3.62 8.36
CA LEU A 23 -8.53 3.79 8.39
C LEU A 23 -8.12 5.26 8.56
N LYS A 24 -8.84 6.19 7.95
CA LYS A 24 -8.63 7.63 8.17
C LYS A 24 -8.92 8.05 9.60
N GLN A 25 -9.93 7.48 10.25
CA GLN A 25 -10.22 7.74 11.67
C GLN A 25 -9.05 7.32 12.58
N TYR A 26 -8.28 6.30 12.19
CA TYR A 26 -7.04 5.93 12.87
C TYR A 26 -5.83 6.79 12.48
N GLY A 27 -5.99 7.80 11.63
CA GLY A 27 -4.94 8.74 11.23
C GLY A 27 -4.17 8.36 9.97
N TYR A 28 -4.57 7.29 9.26
CA TYR A 28 -3.88 6.88 8.03
C TYR A 28 -4.37 7.65 6.81
N GLN A 29 -3.43 8.17 6.02
CA GLN A 29 -3.71 8.76 4.71
C GLN A 29 -3.77 7.67 3.65
N VAL A 30 -4.94 7.03 3.49
CA VAL A 30 -5.14 5.90 2.58
C VAL A 30 -6.13 6.25 1.45
N SER A 31 -5.82 5.85 0.21
CA SER A 31 -6.74 5.99 -0.93
C SER A 31 -7.68 4.79 -1.06
N ARG A 32 -8.74 4.95 -1.86
CA ARG A 32 -9.66 3.84 -2.18
C ARG A 32 -8.96 2.71 -2.93
N ASP A 33 -8.00 3.05 -3.77
CA ASP A 33 -7.23 2.08 -4.54
C ASP A 33 -6.26 1.30 -3.66
N ASP A 34 -5.71 1.92 -2.62
CA ASP A 34 -4.88 1.22 -1.63
C ASP A 34 -5.71 0.18 -0.86
N VAL A 35 -6.90 0.56 -0.39
CA VAL A 35 -7.82 -0.37 0.29
C VAL A 35 -8.14 -1.56 -0.62
N TRP A 36 -8.44 -1.28 -1.89
CA TRP A 36 -8.73 -2.34 -2.86
C TRP A 36 -7.51 -3.24 -3.11
N ALA A 37 -6.32 -2.65 -3.30
CA ALA A 37 -5.10 -3.40 -3.52
C ALA A 37 -4.75 -4.30 -2.32
N LEU A 38 -4.98 -3.84 -1.10
CA LEU A 38 -4.83 -4.64 0.12
C LEU A 38 -5.85 -5.78 0.20
N ALA A 39 -7.11 -5.53 -0.16
CA ALA A 39 -8.15 -6.55 -0.21
C ALA A 39 -7.83 -7.65 -1.23
N VAL A 40 -7.36 -7.28 -2.43
CA VAL A 40 -6.95 -8.23 -3.48
C VAL A 40 -5.71 -9.01 -3.05
N LYS A 41 -4.73 -8.39 -2.38
CA LYS A 41 -3.56 -9.09 -1.81
C LYS A 41 -3.95 -10.17 -0.79
N LYS A 42 -5.11 -10.06 -0.14
CA LYS A 42 -5.63 -11.06 0.80
C LYS A 42 -6.37 -12.21 0.12
N ALA A 43 -6.72 -12.09 -1.16
CA ALA A 43 -7.35 -13.17 -1.90
C ALA A 43 -6.35 -14.31 -2.11
N ALA A 44 -6.71 -15.53 -1.72
CA ALA A 44 -5.87 -16.71 -1.93
C ALA A 44 -5.63 -17.00 -3.42
N ALA A 45 -6.59 -16.66 -4.28
CA ALA A 45 -6.53 -16.77 -5.73
C ALA A 45 -7.17 -15.52 -6.38
N PRO A 46 -6.38 -14.50 -6.76
CA PRO A 46 -6.89 -13.24 -7.30
C PRO A 46 -7.69 -13.38 -8.61
N SER A 47 -7.45 -14.44 -9.36
CA SER A 47 -8.12 -14.78 -10.61
C SER A 47 -9.34 -15.69 -10.45
N ALA A 48 -9.62 -16.18 -9.24
CA ALA A 48 -10.78 -17.02 -9.00
C ALA A 48 -12.07 -16.19 -9.06
N GLU A 49 -13.12 -16.78 -9.60
CA GLU A 49 -14.45 -16.20 -9.49
C GLU A 49 -14.94 -16.34 -8.05
N VAL A 50 -15.38 -15.22 -7.47
CA VAL A 50 -15.88 -15.17 -6.10
C VAL A 50 -17.29 -14.62 -6.06
N ALA A 51 -18.03 -14.97 -5.01
CA ALA A 51 -19.30 -14.32 -4.73
C ALA A 51 -19.07 -12.92 -4.15
N ILE A 52 -20.04 -12.00 -4.34
CA ILE A 52 -19.92 -10.62 -3.86
C ILE A 52 -19.65 -10.51 -2.35
N HIS A 53 -20.24 -11.40 -1.54
CA HIS A 53 -20.02 -11.38 -0.08
C HIS A 53 -18.58 -11.71 0.30
N GLU A 54 -17.88 -12.55 -0.47
CA GLU A 54 -16.45 -12.80 -0.28
C GLU A 54 -15.63 -11.56 -0.65
N ALA A 55 -15.99 -10.85 -1.72
CA ALA A 55 -15.33 -9.60 -2.09
C ALA A 55 -15.50 -8.53 -0.99
N VAL A 56 -16.70 -8.38 -0.44
CA VAL A 56 -16.96 -7.50 0.72
C VAL A 56 -16.15 -7.96 1.94
N ARG A 57 -16.14 -9.26 2.24
CA ARG A 57 -15.37 -9.82 3.36
C ARG A 57 -13.88 -9.50 3.25
N LEU A 58 -13.29 -9.61 2.05
CA LEU A 58 -11.88 -9.27 1.80
C LEU A 58 -11.59 -7.79 2.09
N VAL A 59 -12.48 -6.88 1.66
CA VAL A 59 -12.37 -5.45 1.96
C VAL A 59 -12.46 -5.18 3.46
N MET A 60 -13.45 -5.78 4.14
CA MET A 60 -13.64 -5.58 5.58
C MET A 60 -12.52 -6.19 6.43
N ALA A 61 -11.82 -7.20 5.89
CA ALA A 61 -10.67 -7.83 6.54
C ALA A 61 -9.37 -7.03 6.45
N VAL A 62 -9.34 -5.90 5.73
CA VAL A 62 -8.20 -4.98 5.72
C VAL A 62 -8.04 -4.33 7.10
N LYS A 63 -6.82 -4.37 7.62
CA LYS A 63 -6.43 -3.83 8.93
C LYS A 63 -5.37 -2.73 8.77
N PRO A 64 -5.24 -1.82 9.75
CA PRO A 64 -4.21 -0.78 9.73
C PRO A 64 -2.78 -1.29 9.46
N HIS A 65 -2.41 -2.42 10.07
CA HIS A 65 -1.08 -3.00 9.87
C HIS A 65 -0.85 -3.51 8.44
N ASP A 66 -1.91 -3.88 7.70
CA ASP A 66 -1.76 -4.28 6.30
C ASP A 66 -1.30 -3.10 5.45
N TYR A 67 -1.86 -1.91 5.68
CA TYR A 67 -1.46 -0.68 5.02
C TYR A 67 -0.04 -0.29 5.40
N MET A 68 0.25 -0.22 6.70
CA MET A 68 1.59 0.14 7.18
C MET A 68 2.68 -0.81 6.67
N ASN A 69 2.41 -2.12 6.65
CA ASN A 69 3.34 -3.09 6.07
C ASN A 69 3.52 -2.90 4.57
N SER A 70 2.48 -2.49 3.84
CA SER A 70 2.58 -2.20 2.40
C SER A 70 3.48 -0.99 2.14
N GLU A 71 3.27 0.10 2.88
CA GLU A 71 4.06 1.33 2.76
C GLU A 71 5.52 1.11 3.14
N THR A 72 5.79 0.42 4.26
CA THR A 72 7.16 0.10 4.68
C THR A 72 7.89 -0.73 3.63
N LYS A 73 7.23 -1.73 3.03
CA LYS A 73 7.81 -2.54 1.96
C LYS A 73 8.09 -1.71 0.71
N ALA A 74 7.20 -0.79 0.35
CA ALA A 74 7.40 0.10 -0.80
C ALA A 74 8.59 1.03 -0.58
N ALA A 75 8.69 1.66 0.60
CA ALA A 75 9.79 2.53 0.98
C ALA A 75 11.14 1.77 0.99
N LEU A 76 11.18 0.58 1.58
CA LEU A 76 12.39 -0.25 1.60
C LEU A 76 12.83 -0.68 0.19
N LYS A 77 11.87 -1.02 -0.67
CA LYS A 77 12.19 -1.37 -2.06
C LYS A 77 12.75 -0.15 -2.81
N ALA A 78 12.19 1.03 -2.58
CA ALA A 78 12.67 2.27 -3.17
C ALA A 78 14.09 2.62 -2.69
N SER A 79 14.38 2.47 -1.39
CA SER A 79 15.73 2.74 -0.86
C SER A 79 16.78 1.81 -1.46
N VAL A 80 16.50 0.50 -1.51
CA VAL A 80 17.39 -0.49 -2.13
C VAL A 80 17.60 -0.20 -3.61
N GLN A 81 16.58 0.28 -4.32
CA GLN A 81 16.70 0.62 -5.74
C GLN A 81 17.53 1.89 -5.96
N MET A 82 17.42 2.89 -5.07
CA MET A 82 18.25 4.09 -5.10
C MET A 82 19.72 3.80 -4.78
N GLU A 83 20.00 2.93 -3.80
CA GLU A 83 21.37 2.47 -3.51
C GLU A 83 22.00 1.77 -4.73
N ARG A 84 21.23 0.88 -5.39
CA ARG A 84 21.69 0.18 -6.59
C ARG A 84 21.93 1.10 -7.77
N SER A 85 21.18 2.19 -7.90
CA SER A 85 21.38 3.15 -9.00
C SER A 85 22.53 4.13 -8.75
N HIS A 86 22.92 4.35 -7.49
CA HIS A 86 24.04 5.24 -7.12
C HIS A 86 25.37 4.51 -6.89
N GLY A 87 25.40 3.18 -6.92
CA GLY A 87 26.59 2.40 -6.56
C GLY A 87 26.95 2.57 -5.08
N ASP A 88 27.98 1.86 -4.64
CA ASP A 88 28.45 1.72 -3.24
C ASP A 88 28.85 3.03 -2.51
N GLY A 89 28.54 4.20 -3.07
CA GLY A 89 28.82 5.52 -2.50
C GLY A 89 27.60 6.43 -2.32
N GLY A 90 26.37 5.98 -2.63
CA GLY A 90 25.18 6.85 -2.61
C GLY A 90 24.83 7.42 -1.23
N ILE A 91 24.96 6.61 -0.17
CA ILE A 91 24.72 7.07 1.21
C ILE A 91 25.87 7.95 1.71
N GLU A 92 27.11 7.60 1.37
CA GLU A 92 28.31 8.38 1.71
C GLU A 92 28.29 9.77 1.05
N SER A 93 27.86 9.84 -0.21
CA SER A 93 27.63 11.07 -0.96
C SER A 93 26.59 11.97 -0.28
N LEU A 94 25.47 11.39 0.18
CA LEU A 94 24.41 12.13 0.87
C LEU A 94 24.91 12.70 2.21
N PHE A 95 25.70 11.91 2.95
CA PHE A 95 26.34 12.36 4.20
C PHE A 95 27.37 13.47 3.95
N GLN A 96 28.20 13.37 2.91
CA GLN A 96 29.14 14.42 2.55
C GLN A 96 28.43 15.74 2.20
N GLU A 97 27.38 15.71 1.40
CA GLU A 97 26.62 16.90 1.00
C GLU A 97 26.02 17.64 2.21
N VAL A 98 25.43 16.90 3.15
CA VAL A 98 24.87 17.46 4.41
C VAL A 98 25.96 18.04 5.32
N MET A 99 27.11 17.37 5.39
CA MET A 99 28.26 17.85 6.19
C MET A 99 28.90 19.10 5.58
N THR A 100 28.97 19.21 4.25
CA THR A 100 29.49 20.40 3.57
C THR A 100 28.57 21.61 3.67
N HIS A 101 27.26 21.41 3.75
CA HIS A 101 26.31 22.52 3.94
C HIS A 101 26.12 22.96 5.39
N SER A 102 26.60 22.17 6.37
CA SER A 102 26.58 22.54 7.79
C SER A 102 27.78 23.40 8.21
N THR A 103 28.78 23.57 7.33
CA THR A 103 30.01 24.34 7.63
C THR A 103 30.00 25.80 7.16
N GLU A 104 28.91 26.28 6.54
CA GLU A 104 28.78 27.67 6.06
C GLU A 104 27.85 28.55 6.92
N ASN A 105 27.81 28.34 8.24
CA ASN A 105 27.21 29.31 9.16
C ASN A 105 27.98 29.44 10.47
#